data_AF-A0A9D6IY15-F1
#
_entry.id   AF-A0A9D6IY15-F1
#
_cell.length_a   1.000
_cell.length_b   1.000
_cell.length_c   1.000
_cell.angle_alpha   90.00
_cell.angle_beta   90.00
_cell.angle_gamma   90.00
#
_symmetry.space_group_name_H-M   'P 1'
#
loop_
_entity.id
_entity.type
_entity.pdbx_description
1 polymer ?
#
loop_
_entity_poly.entity_id
_entity_poly.type
_entity_poly.pdbx_seq_one_letter_code
_entity_poly.pdbx_strand_id
1 'polypeptide(L)' 'KHYPQEIIYYMNTRGADKVFFATAYPIIDFRRAMTEVKDLPLKDNVWPKFLRENAKKVFKI' A
#
# COMPACT_ATOMS: atom_id res chain seq x y z
N LYS A 1 -4.30 9.03 12.37
CA LYS A 1 -3.57 9.48 11.15
C LYS A 1 -4.53 9.38 9.98
N HIS A 2 -4.49 10.33 9.04
CA HIS A 2 -5.38 10.37 7.90
C HIS A 2 -4.57 10.14 6.62
N TYR A 3 -4.88 9.07 5.89
CA TYR A 3 -4.40 8.93 4.53
C TYR A 3 -5.19 9.90 3.66
N PRO A 4 -4.54 10.77 2.87
CA PRO A 4 -5.23 11.66 1.96
C PRO A 4 -6.17 10.86 1.06
N GLN A 5 -7.42 11.31 0.95
CA GLN A 5 -8.43 10.63 0.14
C GLN A 5 -8.01 10.55 -1.33
N GLU A 6 -7.22 11.51 -1.80
CA GLU A 6 -6.67 11.55 -3.15
C GLU A 6 -5.72 10.37 -3.41
N ILE A 7 -4.93 9.96 -2.41
CA ILE A 7 -4.05 8.80 -2.53
C ILE A 7 -4.88 7.52 -2.61
N ILE A 8 -5.89 7.38 -1.76
CA ILE A 8 -6.77 6.22 -1.77
C ILE A 8 -7.52 6.12 -3.12
N TYR A 9 -8.05 7.24 -3.62
CA TYR A 9 -8.70 7.31 -4.92
C TYR A 9 -7.74 6.95 -6.06
N TYR A 10 -6.50 7.46 -6.02
CA TYR A 10 -5.48 7.14 -7.01
C TYR A 10 -5.17 5.63 -7.03
N MET A 11 -4.94 5.03 -5.86
CA MET A 11 -4.70 3.58 -5.71
C MET A 11 -5.87 2.74 -6.24
N ASN A 12 -7.10 3.19 -6.00
CA ASN A 12 -8.33 2.51 -6.46
C ASN A 12 -8.66 2.72 -7.95
N THR A 13 -7.90 3.54 -8.67
CA THR A 13 -8.14 3.88 -10.08
C THR A 13 -6.86 3.69 -10.91
N ARG A 14 -6.30 4.76 -11.49
CA ARG A 14 -5.17 4.74 -12.42
C ARG A 14 -3.81 4.45 -11.76
N GLY A 15 -3.76 4.44 -10.44
CA GLY A 15 -2.55 4.28 -9.62
C GLY A 15 -2.33 2.90 -9.04
N ALA A 16 -3.21 1.93 -9.33
CA ALA A 16 -3.18 0.60 -8.72
C ALA A 16 -1.82 -0.12 -8.87
N ASP A 17 -1.10 0.11 -9.98
CA ASP A 17 0.21 -0.50 -10.29
C ASP A 17 1.40 0.43 -9.99
N LYS A 18 1.19 1.51 -9.24
CA LYS A 18 2.17 2.59 -9.02
C LYS A 18 2.52 2.84 -7.55
N VAL A 19 1.89 2.11 -6.63
CA VAL A 19 2.05 2.27 -5.18
C VAL A 19 2.29 0.91 -4.53
N PHE A 20 3.24 0.79 -3.61
CA PHE A 20 3.45 -0.42 -2.81
C PHE A 20 3.74 -0.09 -1.35
N PHE A 21 3.48 -1.06 -0.48
CA PHE A 21 3.63 -0.95 0.97
C PHE A 21 5.11 -0.96 1.39
N ALA A 22 5.45 -0.09 2.35
CA ALA A 22 6.76 -0.05 3.01
C ALA A 22 6.59 0.51 4.43
N THR A 23 7.44 0.07 5.36
CA THR A 23 7.34 0.47 6.79
C THR A 23 8.35 1.53 7.20
N ALA A 24 9.45 1.71 6.46
CA ALA A 24 10.62 2.47 6.93
C ALA A 24 11.20 1.93 8.26
N TYR A 25 11.15 0.61 8.46
CA TYR A 25 11.83 -0.06 9.57
C TYR A 25 13.33 0.33 9.62
N PRO A 26 13.91 0.61 10.81
CA PRO A 26 13.36 0.38 12.15
C PRO A 26 12.53 1.54 12.74
N ILE A 27 12.27 2.61 11.99
CA ILE A 27 11.57 3.81 12.52
C ILE A 27 10.11 3.50 12.85
N ILE A 28 9.44 2.71 12.02
CA ILE A 28 8.08 2.20 12.28
C ILE A 28 8.13 0.68 12.31
N ASP A 29 7.57 0.09 13.36
CA ASP A 29 7.49 -1.35 13.50
C ASP A 29 6.46 -1.96 12.54
N PHE A 30 6.67 -3.23 12.19
CA PHE A 30 5.81 -3.94 11.23
C PHE A 30 4.35 -4.06 11.69
N ARG A 31 4.12 -4.31 12.99
CA ARG A 31 2.77 -4.53 13.52
C ARG A 31 1.97 -3.23 13.44
N ARG A 32 2.56 -2.12 13.87
CA ARG A 32 1.97 -0.79 13.75
C ARG A 32 1.70 -0.42 12.30
N ALA A 33 2.69 -0.57 11.42
CA ALA A 33 2.51 -0.23 10.00
C ALA A 33 1.36 -1.03 9.38
N MET A 34 1.26 -2.33 9.67
CA MET A 34 0.18 -3.17 9.19
C MET A 34 -1.19 -2.78 9.77
N THR A 35 -1.25 -2.47 11.07
CA THR A 35 -2.48 -1.96 11.70
C THR A 35 -2.93 -0.64 11.09
N GLU A 36 -2.00 0.28 10.77
CA GLU A 36 -2.34 1.57 10.15
C GLU A 36 -2.91 1.43 8.72
N VAL A 37 -2.54 0.39 7.98
CA VAL A 37 -3.04 0.19 6.60
C VAL A 37 -4.23 -0.74 6.48
N LYS A 38 -4.45 -1.67 7.44
CA LYS A 38 -5.46 -2.73 7.35
C LYS A 38 -6.88 -2.25 7.01
N ASP A 39 -7.25 -1.07 7.52
CA ASP A 39 -8.61 -0.52 7.38
C ASP A 39 -8.72 0.51 6.24
N LEU A 40 -7.73 0.58 5.34
CA LEU A 40 -7.82 1.42 4.16
C LEU A 40 -8.95 0.92 3.24
N PRO A 41 -9.81 1.82 2.72
CA PRO A 41 -10.89 1.45 1.81
C PRO A 41 -10.35 1.22 0.39
N LEU A 42 -9.45 0.24 0.25
CA LEU A 42 -8.93 -0.24 -1.03
C LEU A 42 -9.83 -1.34 -1.59
N LYS A 43 -10.01 -1.35 -2.90
CA LYS A 43 -10.69 -2.44 -3.60
C LYS A 43 -9.90 -3.75 -3.46
N ASP A 44 -10.60 -4.88 -3.47
CA ASP A 44 -10.00 -6.22 -3.30
C ASP A 44 -8.85 -6.48 -4.29
N ASN A 45 -8.98 -6.01 -5.53
CA ASN A 45 -7.95 -6.19 -6.56
C ASN A 45 -6.72 -5.29 -6.40
N VAL A 46 -6.76 -4.29 -5.51
CA VAL A 46 -5.63 -3.38 -5.23
C VAL A 46 -4.75 -3.91 -4.12
N TRP A 47 -5.32 -4.68 -3.18
CA TRP A 47 -4.60 -5.21 -2.02
C TRP A 47 -3.36 -6.07 -2.39
N PRO A 48 -3.45 -7.07 -3.29
CA PRO A 48 -2.29 -7.85 -3.70
C PRO A 48 -1.19 -6.99 -4.34
N LYS A 49 -1.60 -6.02 -5.18
CA LYS A 49 -0.71 -5.07 -5.84
C LYS A 49 0.06 -4.21 -4.84
N PHE A 50 -0.67 -3.61 -3.92
CA PHE A 50 -0.12 -2.75 -2.87
C PHE A 50 0.80 -3.50 -1.93
N LEU A 51 0.41 -4.69 -1.44
CA LEU A 51 1.19 -5.41 -0.45
C LEU A 51 2.41 -6.14 -1.02
N ARG A 52 2.40 -6.52 -2.31
CA ARG A 52 3.48 -7.34 -2.87
C ARG A 52 3.73 -7.19 -4.37
N GLU A 53 2.71 -7.31 -5.21
CA GLU A 53 2.94 -7.54 -6.65
C GLU A 53 3.64 -6.38 -7.35
N ASN A 54 3.33 -5.13 -6.95
CA ASN A 54 4.00 -3.96 -7.50
C ASN A 54 5.49 -3.94 -7.13
N ALA A 55 5.82 -4.28 -5.88
CA ALA A 55 7.20 -4.40 -5.44
C ALA A 55 7.94 -5.49 -6.22
N LYS A 56 7.33 -6.67 -6.39
CA LYS A 56 7.89 -7.76 -7.20
C LYS A 56 8.24 -7.32 -8.62
N LYS A 57 7.31 -6.62 -9.28
CA LYS A 57 7.49 -6.13 -10.64
C LYS A 57 8.65 -5.14 -10.75
N VAL A 58 8.77 -4.21 -9.80
CA VAL A 58 9.81 -3.18 -9.80
C VAL A 58 11.18 -3.77 -9.47
N PHE A 59 11.25 -4.61 -8.42
CA PHE A 59 12.50 -5.19 -7.93
C PHE A 59 12.93 -6.48 -8.64
N LYS A 60 12.11 -7.01 -9.57
CA LYS A 60 12.36 -8.23 -10.34
C LYS A 60 12.59 -9.47 -9.46
N ILE A 61 11.68 -9.68 -8.51
CA ILE A 61 11.66 -10.81 -7.56
C ILE A 61 10.35 -11.61 -7.63
#